data_AF-A0A4Q2AG81-F1
#
_entry.id   AF-A0A4Q2AG81-F1
#
_cell.length_a   1.000
_cell.length_b   1.000
_cell.length_c   1.000
_cell.angle_alpha   90.00
_cell.angle_beta   90.00
_cell.angle_gamma   90.00
#
_symmetry.space_group_name_H-M   'P 1'
#
loop_
_entity.id
_entity.type
_entity.pdbx_description
1 polymer ?
#
loop_
_entity_poly.entity_id
_entity_poly.type
_entity_poly.pdbx_seq_one_letter_code
_entity_poly.pdbx_strand_id
1 'polypeptide(L)'
;MERTNDPILFADVSLRGLTLDVAYRHKLFALPTVQRLIRKMRLYLPDGTPVSVDIELDEFAVNSPIFRGARAAFLAPGMYKIEIGVGLITQLYVIAKCIAFDKSHLRGRTKAKLLRHDVRKSGRANVLADCAFHYMLTFVLWHEIAHVVLGHLDWLKARTGMGIIDEFGTRPMPDNKYTHSQTLEADADRQASIWTAAVVEAVTQNNNLLYYPTLPDLFYDIGYIYGALFGFLDSVDSRQPDAERYHPTADIRLGIVLAFVNDYLLRVHRDAAPTLRQEVIAGGMDALQCTFYQEKRPYNIFRAPEFMAGNGRRLDELGVRSLQHRVETSDDSSFRILGT
;
A
#
# COMPACT_ATOMS: atom_id res chain seq x y z
N MET A 1 -16.47 37.04 5.63
CA MET A 1 -15.91 36.03 4.73
C MET A 1 -14.80 35.32 5.49
N GLU A 2 -15.13 34.24 6.19
CA GLU A 2 -14.12 33.37 6.80
C GLU A 2 -14.06 32.09 5.97
N ARG A 3 -12.88 31.87 5.37
CA ARG A 3 -12.55 30.65 4.64
C ARG A 3 -12.36 29.53 5.66
N THR A 4 -13.33 28.63 5.79
CA THR A 4 -13.11 27.30 6.36
C THR A 4 -12.79 26.35 5.21
N ASN A 5 -11.58 26.46 4.66
CA ASN A 5 -11.10 25.69 3.50
C ASN A 5 -9.98 24.72 3.88
N ASP A 6 -10.06 24.12 5.06
CA ASP A 6 -9.12 23.07 5.44
C ASP A 6 -9.82 21.72 5.27
N PRO A 7 -9.51 20.92 4.22
CA PRO A 7 -9.89 19.52 4.19
C PRO A 7 -9.08 18.78 5.26
N ILE A 8 -9.65 18.75 6.45
CA ILE A 8 -9.18 17.92 7.55
C ILE A 8 -9.50 16.47 7.18
N LEU A 9 -8.49 15.73 6.71
CA LEU A 9 -8.60 14.31 6.43
C LEU A 9 -8.19 13.52 7.66
N PHE A 10 -9.00 12.55 8.04
CA PHE A 10 -8.78 11.58 9.12
C PHE A 10 -9.37 10.24 8.70
N ALA A 11 -8.52 9.25 8.43
CA ALA A 11 -8.93 7.87 8.21
C ALA A 11 -8.38 6.98 9.32
N ASP A 12 -8.94 7.05 10.52
CA ASP A 12 -8.68 6.04 11.53
C ASP A 12 -9.21 4.63 11.19
N VAL A 13 -8.30 3.68 11.19
CA VAL A 13 -8.63 2.27 11.07
C VAL A 13 -8.98 1.72 12.46
N SER A 14 -10.20 1.23 12.68
CA SER A 14 -10.58 0.57 13.95
C SER A 14 -10.00 -0.84 14.03
N LEU A 15 -9.00 -1.01 14.90
CA LEU A 15 -8.15 -2.20 15.02
C LEU A 15 -8.66 -3.25 16.04
N ARG A 16 -9.81 -3.03 16.68
CA ARG A 16 -10.39 -4.00 17.63
C ARG A 16 -10.73 -5.32 16.92
N GLY A 17 -10.08 -6.41 17.35
CA GLY A 17 -10.30 -7.77 16.87
C GLY A 17 -9.36 -8.22 15.72
N LEU A 18 -8.38 -7.40 15.36
CA LEU A 18 -7.42 -7.68 14.31
C LEU A 18 -6.12 -8.26 14.88
N THR A 19 -5.91 -9.56 14.69
CA THR A 19 -4.69 -10.27 15.11
C THR A 19 -4.19 -11.13 13.95
N LEU A 20 -2.88 -11.36 13.83
CA LEU A 20 -2.32 -12.33 12.89
C LEU A 20 -2.97 -13.73 13.07
N ASP A 21 -3.52 -14.04 14.25
CA ASP A 21 -4.13 -15.35 14.58
C ASP A 21 -5.35 -15.68 13.74
N VAL A 22 -6.07 -14.64 13.33
CA VAL A 22 -7.21 -14.73 12.42
C VAL A 22 -6.73 -14.87 10.97
N ALA A 23 -5.64 -14.20 10.59
CA ALA A 23 -5.08 -14.26 9.24
C ALA A 23 -4.47 -15.64 8.91
N TYR A 24 -3.74 -16.23 9.87
CA TYR A 24 -3.05 -17.51 9.71
C TYR A 24 -3.97 -18.74 9.57
N ARG A 25 -5.15 -18.73 10.20
CA ARG A 25 -6.07 -19.88 10.17
C ARG A 25 -6.78 -20.08 8.82
N HIS A 26 -6.80 -19.08 7.93
CA HIS A 26 -7.70 -19.08 6.76
C HIS A 26 -7.08 -18.71 5.41
N LYS A 27 -5.74 -18.58 5.29
CA LYS A 27 -4.98 -18.45 4.02
C LYS A 27 -5.57 -17.57 2.89
N LEU A 28 -6.31 -16.48 3.19
CA LEU A 28 -6.72 -15.40 2.26
C LEU A 28 -7.45 -14.24 2.98
N PHE A 29 -7.30 -14.07 4.31
CA PHE A 29 -8.13 -13.16 5.11
C PHE A 29 -7.73 -11.67 5.10
N ALA A 30 -6.76 -11.24 4.27
CA ALA A 30 -6.47 -9.81 4.11
C ALA A 30 -7.69 -9.08 3.50
N LEU A 31 -8.37 -9.72 2.54
CA LEU A 31 -9.56 -9.17 1.89
C LEU A 31 -10.72 -8.97 2.90
N PRO A 32 -11.18 -9.99 3.66
CA PRO A 32 -12.15 -9.79 4.74
C PRO A 32 -11.70 -8.81 5.83
N THR A 33 -10.39 -8.70 6.08
CA THR A 33 -9.85 -7.74 7.03
C THR A 33 -10.03 -6.32 6.51
N VAL A 34 -9.54 -6.03 5.30
CA VAL A 34 -9.69 -4.73 4.65
C VAL A 34 -11.17 -4.39 4.46
N GLN A 35 -12.00 -5.33 3.99
CA GLN A 35 -13.45 -5.15 3.89
C GLN A 35 -14.09 -4.79 5.24
N ARG A 36 -13.68 -5.43 6.35
CA ARG A 36 -14.14 -5.05 7.70
C ARG A 36 -13.67 -3.65 8.10
N LEU A 37 -12.45 -3.28 7.75
CA LEU A 37 -11.91 -1.95 8.03
C LEU A 37 -12.64 -0.88 7.22
N ILE A 38 -12.87 -1.10 5.93
CA ILE A 38 -13.69 -0.23 5.09
C ILE A 38 -15.11 -0.12 5.63
N ARG A 39 -15.76 -1.21 6.05
CA ARG A 39 -17.11 -1.13 6.63
C ARG A 39 -17.19 -0.25 7.88
N LYS A 40 -16.08 -0.10 8.60
CA LYS A 40 -15.99 0.79 9.77
C LYS A 40 -15.57 2.23 9.39
N MET A 41 -14.94 2.39 8.23
CA MET A 41 -14.59 3.67 7.64
C MET A 41 -15.80 4.22 6.87
N ARG A 42 -16.29 5.38 7.28
CA ARG A 42 -17.38 6.04 6.56
C ARG A 42 -16.76 7.00 5.56
N LEU A 43 -17.05 6.76 4.30
CA LEU A 43 -16.61 7.61 3.20
C LEU A 43 -17.78 8.46 2.73
N TYR A 44 -17.50 9.73 2.42
CA TYR A 44 -18.47 10.66 1.90
C TYR A 44 -17.86 11.46 0.76
N LEU A 45 -18.63 11.73 -0.29
CA LEU A 45 -18.29 12.72 -1.30
C LEU A 45 -18.16 14.11 -0.64
N PRO A 46 -17.52 15.10 -1.31
CA PRO A 46 -17.41 16.46 -0.78
C PRO A 46 -18.74 17.11 -0.39
N ASP A 47 -19.83 16.72 -1.06
CA ASP A 47 -21.20 17.20 -0.78
C ASP A 47 -21.90 16.47 0.38
N GLY A 48 -21.23 15.49 1.01
CA GLY A 48 -21.76 14.68 2.10
C GLY A 48 -22.51 13.42 1.67
N THR A 49 -22.57 13.10 0.38
CA THR A 49 -23.19 11.85 -0.11
C THR A 49 -22.37 10.64 0.35
N PRO A 50 -22.98 9.59 0.95
CA PRO A 50 -22.26 8.39 1.34
C PRO A 50 -21.60 7.68 0.16
N VAL A 51 -20.39 7.17 0.37
CA VAL A 51 -19.61 6.41 -0.60
C VAL A 51 -19.61 4.92 -0.23
N SER A 52 -19.87 4.08 -1.22
CA SER A 52 -19.78 2.62 -1.14
C SER A 52 -18.60 2.13 -1.96
N VAL A 53 -17.75 1.31 -1.35
CA VAL A 53 -16.63 0.63 -2.00
C VAL A 53 -16.84 -0.86 -1.88
N ASP A 54 -17.04 -1.52 -3.02
CA ASP A 54 -17.06 -2.97 -3.09
C ASP A 54 -15.66 -3.49 -3.41
N ILE A 55 -15.23 -4.56 -2.74
CA ILE A 55 -13.95 -5.21 -3.03
C ILE A 55 -14.20 -6.67 -3.36
N GLU A 56 -13.83 -7.06 -4.57
CA GLU A 56 -14.02 -8.41 -5.08
C GLU A 56 -12.69 -9.05 -5.47
N LEU A 57 -12.64 -10.37 -5.30
CA LEU A 57 -11.65 -11.21 -5.93
C LEU A 57 -12.14 -11.50 -7.35
N ASP A 58 -11.36 -11.11 -8.36
CA ASP A 58 -11.63 -11.48 -9.74
C ASP A 58 -11.18 -12.95 -9.93
N GLU A 59 -12.13 -13.85 -9.67
CA GLU A 59 -11.96 -15.29 -9.80
C GLU A 59 -11.95 -15.73 -11.26
N PHE A 60 -11.30 -16.86 -11.54
CA PHE A 60 -11.12 -17.42 -12.88
C PHE A 60 -12.38 -17.35 -13.77
N ALA A 61 -12.41 -16.41 -14.71
CA ALA A 61 -13.22 -16.59 -15.90
C ALA A 61 -12.51 -17.64 -16.77
N VAL A 62 -13.11 -18.83 -16.90
CA VAL A 62 -12.58 -19.98 -17.68
C VAL A 62 -12.17 -19.59 -19.10
N ASN A 63 -12.74 -18.51 -19.63
CA ASN A 63 -12.52 -18.00 -20.98
C ASN A 63 -11.80 -16.63 -21.03
N SER A 64 -11.19 -16.17 -19.93
CA SER A 64 -10.46 -14.89 -19.92
C SER A 64 -9.03 -15.07 -19.40
N PRO A 65 -8.06 -14.26 -19.88
CA PRO A 65 -6.72 -14.25 -19.32
C PRO A 65 -6.77 -14.00 -17.82
N ILE A 66 -5.94 -14.73 -17.05
CA ILE A 66 -5.82 -14.50 -15.61
C ILE A 66 -5.46 -13.04 -15.38
N PHE A 67 -6.34 -12.29 -14.70
CA PHE A 67 -6.05 -10.94 -14.27
C PHE A 67 -4.92 -10.99 -13.23
N ARG A 68 -3.83 -10.27 -13.52
CA ARG A 68 -2.61 -10.23 -12.69
C ARG A 68 -2.44 -8.91 -11.96
N GLY A 69 -3.49 -8.08 -11.91
CA GLY A 69 -3.48 -6.74 -11.33
C GLY A 69 -4.40 -6.53 -10.15
N ALA A 70 -4.38 -5.30 -9.66
CA ALA A 70 -5.45 -4.69 -8.90
C ALA A 70 -6.01 -3.51 -9.71
N ARG A 71 -7.29 -3.22 -9.55
CA ARG A 71 -7.99 -2.18 -10.31
C ARG A 71 -9.06 -1.54 -9.45
N ALA A 72 -9.08 -0.22 -9.42
CA ALA A 72 -10.20 0.55 -8.90
C ALA A 72 -11.02 1.18 -10.04
N ALA A 73 -12.34 1.11 -9.91
CA ALA A 73 -13.28 1.56 -10.92
C ALA A 73 -14.43 2.38 -10.31
N PHE A 74 -14.72 3.52 -10.93
CA PHE A 74 -15.94 4.29 -10.75
C PHE A 74 -17.10 3.55 -11.43
N LEU A 75 -18.16 3.27 -10.68
CA LEU A 75 -19.40 2.69 -11.22
C LEU A 75 -20.47 3.76 -11.42
N ALA A 76 -20.71 4.54 -10.37
CA ALA A 76 -21.67 5.64 -10.32
C ALA A 76 -21.21 6.65 -9.25
N PRO A 77 -21.78 7.87 -9.18
CA PRO A 77 -21.46 8.81 -8.11
C PRO A 77 -21.63 8.15 -6.73
N GLY A 78 -20.57 8.14 -5.93
CA GLY A 78 -20.57 7.48 -4.61
C GLY A 78 -20.49 5.95 -4.64
N MET A 79 -20.28 5.32 -5.80
CA MET A 79 -20.18 3.87 -5.93
C MET A 79 -18.92 3.46 -6.69
N TYR A 80 -18.06 2.69 -6.02
CA TYR A 80 -16.78 2.25 -6.55
C TYR A 80 -16.60 0.75 -6.35
N LYS A 81 -15.78 0.17 -7.23
CA LYS A 81 -15.38 -1.24 -7.19
C LYS A 81 -13.87 -1.34 -7.19
N ILE A 82 -13.34 -2.22 -6.35
CA ILE A 82 -11.94 -2.64 -6.35
C ILE A 82 -11.91 -4.12 -6.68
N GLU A 83 -11.12 -4.48 -7.69
CA GLU A 83 -10.94 -5.87 -8.13
C GLU A 83 -9.48 -6.27 -7.94
N ILE A 84 -9.25 -7.43 -7.35
CA ILE A 84 -7.92 -8.03 -7.26
C ILE A 84 -7.91 -9.33 -8.05
N GLY A 85 -6.97 -9.46 -8.97
CA GLY A 85 -6.78 -10.68 -9.73
C GLY A 85 -6.13 -11.79 -8.91
N VAL A 86 -6.62 -13.03 -9.08
CA VAL A 86 -5.98 -14.24 -8.52
C VAL A 86 -4.51 -14.37 -8.96
N GLY A 87 -4.17 -13.86 -10.16
CA GLY A 87 -2.81 -13.82 -10.65
C GLY A 87 -1.88 -13.00 -9.77
N LEU A 88 -2.31 -11.80 -9.36
CA LEU A 88 -1.55 -10.93 -8.46
C LEU A 88 -1.34 -11.60 -7.11
N ILE A 89 -2.42 -12.13 -6.52
CA ILE A 89 -2.37 -12.85 -5.24
C ILE A 89 -1.36 -14.00 -5.28
N THR A 90 -1.39 -14.78 -6.35
CA THR A 90 -0.46 -15.91 -6.53
C THR A 90 0.99 -15.42 -6.60
N GLN A 91 1.25 -14.33 -7.33
CA GLN A 91 2.59 -13.76 -7.44
C GLN A 91 3.09 -13.19 -6.11
N LEU A 92 2.25 -12.41 -5.41
CA LEU A 92 2.57 -11.89 -4.07
C LEU A 92 2.90 -13.03 -3.09
N TYR A 93 2.14 -14.13 -3.14
CA TYR A 93 2.42 -15.30 -2.31
C TYR A 93 3.77 -15.95 -2.64
N VAL A 94 4.09 -16.09 -3.93
CA VAL A 94 5.38 -16.63 -4.37
C VAL A 94 6.53 -15.74 -3.90
N ILE A 95 6.45 -14.42 -4.08
CA ILE A 95 7.49 -13.47 -3.66
C ILE A 95 7.67 -13.55 -2.15
N ALA A 96 6.57 -13.54 -1.39
CA ALA A 96 6.60 -13.64 0.06
C ALA A 96 7.30 -14.93 0.53
N LYS A 97 7.07 -16.06 -0.16
CA LYS A 97 7.82 -17.30 0.09
C LYS A 97 9.29 -17.15 -0.30
N CYS A 98 9.61 -16.58 -1.45
CA CYS A 98 11.00 -16.36 -1.86
C CYS A 98 11.77 -15.54 -0.81
N ILE A 99 11.25 -14.39 -0.39
CA ILE A 99 11.95 -13.52 0.57
C ILE A 99 12.04 -14.11 1.97
N ALA A 100 11.14 -15.03 2.35
CA ALA A 100 11.16 -15.65 3.67
C ALA A 100 12.00 -16.93 3.71
N PHE A 101 12.19 -17.61 2.58
CA PHE A 101 12.90 -18.88 2.49
C PHE A 101 14.32 -18.74 1.93
N ASP A 102 14.51 -17.94 0.88
CA ASP A 102 15.80 -17.75 0.23
C ASP A 102 16.60 -16.62 0.89
N LYS A 103 17.83 -16.94 1.33
CA LYS A 103 18.83 -16.02 1.94
C LYS A 103 18.24 -14.85 2.75
N SER A 104 17.15 -15.09 3.49
CA SER A 104 16.26 -13.99 3.89
C SER A 104 16.98 -13.04 4.82
N HIS A 105 17.12 -11.79 4.41
CA HIS A 105 17.62 -10.72 5.26
C HIS A 105 16.56 -10.27 6.28
N LEU A 106 15.33 -10.82 6.21
CA LEU A 106 14.30 -10.62 7.24
C LEU A 106 14.87 -10.96 8.63
N ARG A 107 15.05 -9.93 9.46
CA ARG A 107 15.55 -10.04 10.82
C ARG A 107 14.61 -10.89 11.66
N GLY A 108 13.32 -10.86 11.37
CA GLY A 108 12.31 -11.73 11.98
C GLY A 108 12.72 -13.21 11.96
N ARG A 109 13.49 -13.69 10.98
CA ARG A 109 13.92 -15.11 10.91
C ARG A 109 14.80 -15.54 12.08
N THR A 110 15.55 -14.62 12.66
CA THR A 110 16.41 -14.89 13.82
C THR A 110 15.87 -14.25 15.10
N LYS A 111 15.19 -13.11 14.99
CA LYS A 111 14.77 -12.29 16.13
C LYS A 111 13.33 -12.54 16.58
N ALA A 112 12.42 -12.87 15.67
CA ALA A 112 11.00 -13.00 16.02
C ALA A 112 10.71 -14.32 16.75
N LYS A 113 9.84 -14.22 17.77
CA LYS A 113 9.39 -15.34 18.59
C LYS A 113 8.05 -15.85 18.09
N LEU A 114 7.94 -17.17 17.93
CA LEU A 114 6.67 -17.84 17.63
C LEU A 114 5.95 -18.14 18.94
N LEU A 115 4.82 -17.47 19.16
CA LEU A 115 4.10 -17.53 20.43
C LEU A 115 3.17 -18.75 20.50
N ARG A 116 2.60 -19.19 19.37
CA ARG A 116 1.66 -20.32 19.29
C ARG A 116 2.31 -21.66 18.95
N HIS A 117 1.79 -22.74 19.54
CA HIS A 117 2.36 -24.09 19.37
C HIS A 117 2.10 -24.70 17.99
N ASP A 118 0.91 -24.50 17.41
CA ASP A 118 0.58 -24.96 16.06
C ASP A 118 1.43 -24.26 14.99
N VAL A 119 1.70 -22.98 15.19
CA VAL A 119 2.57 -22.14 14.36
C VAL A 119 4.02 -22.61 14.40
N ARG A 120 4.51 -23.02 15.58
CA ARG A 120 5.87 -23.57 15.73
C ARG A 120 6.10 -24.80 14.85
N LYS A 121 5.08 -25.63 14.61
CA LYS A 121 5.17 -26.81 13.74
C LYS A 121 5.37 -26.44 12.27
N SER A 122 4.77 -25.35 11.80
CA SER A 122 4.94 -24.88 10.42
C SER A 122 6.30 -24.23 10.16
N GLY A 123 7.02 -23.82 11.21
CA GLY A 123 8.34 -23.22 11.12
C GLY A 123 8.31 -21.71 10.83
N ARG A 124 9.30 -21.00 11.35
CA ARG A 124 9.34 -19.53 11.36
C ARG A 124 9.32 -18.90 9.96
N ALA A 125 10.02 -19.50 8.99
CA ALA A 125 10.05 -19.01 7.62
C ALA A 125 8.65 -19.02 6.96
N ASN A 126 7.83 -20.04 7.23
CA ASN A 126 6.46 -20.07 6.72
C ASN A 126 5.61 -18.93 7.28
N VAL A 127 5.73 -18.69 8.59
CA VAL A 127 4.98 -17.62 9.27
C VAL A 127 5.38 -16.25 8.75
N LEU A 128 6.69 -16.01 8.57
CA LEU A 128 7.20 -14.77 8.01
C LEU A 128 6.75 -14.56 6.57
N ALA A 129 6.73 -15.62 5.75
CA ALA A 129 6.17 -15.55 4.41
C ALA A 129 4.69 -15.16 4.44
N ASP A 130 3.90 -15.78 5.32
CA ASP A 130 2.47 -15.48 5.41
C ASP A 130 2.25 -14.02 5.88
N CYS A 131 3.08 -13.53 6.82
CA CYS A 131 3.06 -12.13 7.25
C CYS A 131 3.42 -11.17 6.10
N ALA A 132 4.51 -11.45 5.38
CA ALA A 132 4.94 -10.63 4.25
C ALA A 132 3.89 -10.59 3.15
N PHE A 133 3.29 -11.73 2.80
CA PHE A 133 2.18 -11.80 1.86
C PHE A 133 1.01 -10.91 2.30
N HIS A 134 0.62 -10.98 3.57
CA HIS A 134 -0.45 -10.14 4.11
C HIS A 134 -0.10 -8.65 4.07
N TYR A 135 1.14 -8.26 4.36
CA TYR A 135 1.56 -6.86 4.29
C TYR A 135 1.52 -6.34 2.86
N MET A 136 2.07 -7.11 1.90
CA MET A 136 2.05 -6.75 0.48
C MET A 136 0.62 -6.60 -0.04
N LEU A 137 -0.25 -7.57 0.25
CA LEU A 137 -1.65 -7.52 -0.17
C LEU A 137 -2.42 -6.38 0.50
N THR A 138 -2.12 -6.08 1.77
CA THR A 138 -2.72 -4.95 2.49
C THR A 138 -2.31 -3.62 1.86
N PHE A 139 -1.03 -3.47 1.48
CA PHE A 139 -0.57 -2.28 0.77
C PHE A 139 -1.30 -2.07 -0.55
N VAL A 140 -1.34 -3.09 -1.41
CA VAL A 140 -2.03 -3.02 -2.72
C VAL A 140 -3.50 -2.65 -2.53
N LEU A 141 -4.18 -3.26 -1.56
CA LEU A 141 -5.56 -2.92 -1.27
C LEU A 141 -5.74 -1.46 -0.83
N TRP A 142 -4.86 -0.98 0.07
CA TRP A 142 -4.89 0.41 0.51
C TRP A 142 -4.57 1.39 -0.61
N HIS A 143 -3.72 1.00 -1.57
CA HIS A 143 -3.42 1.78 -2.77
C HIS A 143 -4.68 2.01 -3.61
N GLU A 144 -5.41 0.95 -3.92
CA GLU A 144 -6.67 1.05 -4.67
C GLU A 144 -7.74 1.86 -3.92
N ILE A 145 -7.83 1.68 -2.60
CA ILE A 145 -8.73 2.49 -1.75
C ILE A 145 -8.30 3.96 -1.76
N ALA A 146 -7.00 4.25 -1.80
CA ALA A 146 -6.50 5.61 -1.86
C ALA A 146 -6.94 6.31 -3.15
N HIS A 147 -6.99 5.62 -4.29
CA HIS A 147 -7.54 6.20 -5.51
C HIS A 147 -9.02 6.62 -5.39
N VAL A 148 -9.81 5.88 -4.62
CA VAL A 148 -11.20 6.27 -4.30
C VAL A 148 -11.17 7.49 -3.38
N VAL A 149 -10.52 7.37 -2.23
CA VAL A 149 -10.53 8.40 -1.17
C VAL A 149 -9.98 9.74 -1.66
N LEU A 150 -8.92 9.73 -2.48
CA LEU A 150 -8.27 10.92 -2.99
C LEU A 150 -9.00 11.54 -4.19
N GLY A 151 -10.14 10.97 -4.62
CA GLY A 151 -10.94 11.49 -5.74
C GLY A 151 -10.30 11.26 -7.11
N HIS A 152 -9.30 10.36 -7.21
CA HIS A 152 -8.60 10.09 -8.47
C HIS A 152 -9.54 9.50 -9.53
N LEU A 153 -10.44 8.61 -9.11
CA LEU A 153 -11.40 7.97 -10.01
C LEU A 153 -12.48 8.94 -10.51
N ASP A 154 -12.95 9.84 -9.65
CA ASP A 154 -13.87 10.92 -10.02
C ASP A 154 -13.24 11.87 -11.03
N TRP A 155 -11.99 12.24 -10.78
CA TRP A 155 -11.22 13.07 -11.70
C TRP A 155 -11.05 12.42 -13.08
N LEU A 156 -10.65 11.15 -13.11
CA LEU A 156 -10.51 10.40 -14.35
C LEU A 156 -11.84 10.22 -15.09
N LYS A 157 -12.92 9.94 -14.36
CA LYS A 157 -14.26 9.82 -14.94
C LYS A 157 -14.67 11.13 -15.60
N ALA A 158 -14.48 12.26 -14.93
CA ALA A 158 -14.83 13.58 -15.46
C ALA A 158 -13.99 13.96 -16.68
N ARG A 159 -12.70 13.59 -16.74
CA ARG A 159 -11.77 14.02 -17.79
C ARG A 159 -11.69 13.10 -18.99
N THR A 160 -11.85 11.80 -18.79
CA THR A 160 -11.63 10.79 -19.84
C THR A 160 -12.89 10.00 -20.19
N GLY A 161 -13.96 10.17 -19.41
CA GLY A 161 -15.15 9.32 -19.48
C GLY A 161 -14.95 7.93 -18.88
N MET A 162 -13.70 7.56 -18.59
CA MET A 162 -13.28 6.27 -18.04
C MET A 162 -12.73 6.51 -16.62
N GLY A 163 -13.45 6.10 -15.59
CA GLY A 163 -13.00 6.22 -14.20
C GLY A 163 -12.32 4.94 -13.73
N ILE A 164 -11.24 4.51 -14.40
CA ILE A 164 -10.55 3.25 -14.13
C ILE A 164 -9.06 3.53 -13.97
N ILE A 165 -8.47 2.98 -12.91
CA ILE A 165 -7.02 2.92 -12.67
C ILE A 165 -6.66 1.46 -12.40
N ASP A 166 -5.54 1.00 -12.96
CA ASP A 166 -5.03 -0.35 -12.73
C ASP A 166 -3.51 -0.38 -12.50
N GLU A 167 -3.08 -1.25 -11.58
CA GLU A 167 -1.68 -1.40 -11.13
C GLU A 167 -0.69 -1.78 -12.27
N PHE A 168 -1.19 -2.20 -13.44
CA PHE A 168 -0.34 -2.58 -14.58
C PHE A 168 -0.65 -1.86 -15.89
N GLY A 169 -1.45 -0.79 -15.88
CA GLY A 169 -1.61 0.08 -17.04
C GLY A 169 -2.12 -0.62 -18.31
N THR A 170 -3.19 -1.40 -18.22
CA THR A 170 -3.65 -2.29 -19.32
C THR A 170 -4.18 -1.56 -20.57
N ARG A 171 -4.25 -0.23 -20.55
CA ARG A 171 -4.68 0.59 -21.69
C ARG A 171 -3.49 1.39 -22.24
N PRO A 172 -3.43 1.74 -23.52
CA PRO A 172 -2.43 2.71 -23.99
C PRO A 172 -2.83 4.12 -23.55
N MET A 173 -1.93 4.88 -22.92
CA MET A 173 -2.12 6.31 -22.68
C MET A 173 -1.25 7.16 -23.63
N PRO A 174 -1.69 8.36 -24.02
CA PRO A 174 -0.82 9.31 -24.71
C PRO A 174 0.29 9.84 -23.79
N ASP A 175 1.43 10.21 -24.36
CA ASP A 175 2.64 10.66 -23.66
C ASP A 175 2.38 11.75 -22.59
N ASN A 176 1.55 12.73 -22.92
CA ASN A 176 1.20 13.82 -22.01
C ASN A 176 0.31 13.41 -20.82
N LYS A 177 -0.23 12.18 -20.82
CA LYS A 177 -1.08 11.65 -19.74
C LYS A 177 -0.34 10.70 -18.80
N TYR A 178 0.82 10.16 -19.17
CA TYR A 178 1.64 9.35 -18.25
C TYR A 178 2.11 10.14 -17.05
N THR A 179 2.51 11.40 -17.22
CA THR A 179 2.86 12.27 -16.09
C THR A 179 1.69 12.43 -15.11
N HIS A 180 0.46 12.55 -15.61
CA HIS A 180 -0.73 12.62 -14.74
C HIS A 180 -0.97 11.28 -14.05
N SER A 181 -0.86 10.17 -14.76
CA SER A 181 -0.95 8.81 -14.18
C SER A 181 0.03 8.64 -13.02
N GLN A 182 1.31 8.85 -13.26
CA GLN A 182 2.37 8.74 -12.26
C GLN A 182 2.13 9.69 -11.07
N THR A 183 1.49 10.83 -11.30
CA THR A 183 1.14 11.78 -10.24
C THR A 183 0.07 11.23 -9.30
N LEU A 184 -0.98 10.63 -9.87
CA LEU A 184 -2.07 9.99 -9.12
C LEU A 184 -1.57 8.72 -8.41
N GLU A 185 -0.77 7.89 -9.08
CA GLU A 185 -0.17 6.68 -8.50
C GLU A 185 0.73 7.02 -7.31
N ALA A 186 1.58 8.04 -7.43
CA ALA A 186 2.43 8.48 -6.33
C ALA A 186 1.66 9.03 -5.13
N ASP A 187 0.52 9.68 -5.36
CA ASP A 187 -0.34 10.16 -4.27
C ASP A 187 -1.09 9.02 -3.58
N ALA A 188 -1.46 7.98 -4.32
CA ALA A 188 -2.01 6.74 -3.78
C ALA A 188 -0.96 5.94 -2.97
N ASP A 189 0.25 5.75 -3.51
CA ASP A 189 1.38 5.10 -2.81
C ASP A 189 1.67 5.80 -1.47
N ARG A 190 1.70 7.14 -1.49
CA ARG A 190 1.84 7.97 -0.28
C ARG A 190 0.80 7.56 0.76
N GLN A 191 -0.47 7.63 0.40
CA GLN A 191 -1.56 7.41 1.36
C GLN A 191 -1.60 5.97 1.86
N ALA A 192 -1.39 5.00 0.96
CA ALA A 192 -1.36 3.59 1.25
C ALA A 192 -0.22 3.19 2.20
N SER A 193 0.95 3.83 2.06
CA SER A 193 2.10 3.56 2.93
C SER A 193 1.83 3.89 4.40
N ILE A 194 1.18 5.03 4.66
CA ILE A 194 0.80 5.46 6.01
C ILE A 194 -0.21 4.49 6.61
N TRP A 195 -1.27 4.15 5.85
CA TRP A 195 -2.31 3.21 6.29
C TRP A 195 -1.77 1.83 6.59
N THR A 196 -0.92 1.34 5.70
CA THR A 196 -0.33 0.02 5.83
C THR A 196 0.59 -0.05 7.04
N ALA A 197 1.48 0.94 7.24
CA ALA A 197 2.37 0.97 8.41
C ALA A 197 1.59 0.95 9.72
N ALA A 198 0.53 1.77 9.83
CA ALA A 198 -0.33 1.83 11.01
C ALA A 198 -1.04 0.49 11.29
N VAL A 199 -1.61 -0.13 10.25
CA VAL A 199 -2.30 -1.43 10.38
C VAL A 199 -1.31 -2.53 10.73
N VAL A 200 -0.17 -2.56 10.06
CA VAL A 200 0.87 -3.58 10.24
C VAL A 200 1.43 -3.53 11.66
N GLU A 201 1.80 -2.35 12.16
CA GLU A 201 2.28 -2.22 13.53
C GLU A 201 1.22 -2.72 14.51
N ALA A 202 -0.01 -2.23 14.39
CA ALA A 202 -1.09 -2.61 15.29
C ALA A 202 -1.37 -4.12 15.27
N VAL A 203 -1.44 -4.74 14.09
CA VAL A 203 -1.65 -6.19 13.95
C VAL A 203 -0.46 -6.97 14.50
N THR A 204 0.76 -6.46 14.33
CA THR A 204 1.98 -7.15 14.75
C THR A 204 2.23 -7.05 16.25
N GLN A 205 1.86 -5.93 16.86
CA GLN A 205 1.96 -5.74 18.31
C GLN A 205 0.81 -6.43 19.07
N ASN A 206 -0.35 -6.64 18.44
CA ASN A 206 -1.53 -7.22 19.08
C ASN A 206 -1.84 -8.67 18.67
N ASN A 207 -0.89 -9.44 18.12
CA ASN A 207 -1.13 -10.84 17.76
C ASN A 207 -0.43 -11.84 18.69
N ASN A 208 -1.00 -13.04 18.83
CA ASN A 208 -0.39 -14.13 19.61
C ASN A 208 0.36 -15.13 18.71
N LEU A 209 0.85 -14.70 17.56
CA LEU A 209 1.44 -15.54 16.52
C LEU A 209 2.94 -15.35 16.42
N LEU A 210 3.33 -14.11 16.13
CA LEU A 210 4.67 -13.66 15.85
C LEU A 210 4.92 -12.38 16.64
N TYR A 211 5.88 -12.43 17.55
CA TYR A 211 6.28 -11.30 18.36
C TYR A 211 7.69 -10.86 18.01
N TYR A 212 7.85 -9.58 17.69
CA TYR A 212 9.14 -8.93 17.53
C TYR A 212 9.61 -8.39 18.88
N PRO A 213 10.77 -8.81 19.40
CA PRO A 213 11.29 -8.31 20.67
C PRO A 213 11.60 -6.81 20.68
N THR A 214 11.87 -6.23 19.50
CA THR A 214 12.19 -4.82 19.34
C THR A 214 11.48 -4.24 18.12
N LEU A 215 11.00 -3.00 18.22
CA LEU A 215 10.41 -2.28 17.08
C LEU A 215 11.39 -2.08 15.91
N PRO A 216 12.69 -1.77 16.13
CA PRO A 216 13.70 -1.74 15.07
C PRO A 216 13.68 -2.95 14.13
N ASP A 217 13.62 -4.17 14.68
CA ASP A 217 13.59 -5.39 13.88
C ASP A 217 12.31 -5.54 13.04
N LEU A 218 11.17 -5.09 13.58
CA LEU A 218 9.89 -5.06 12.84
C LEU A 218 9.94 -4.06 11.70
N PHE A 219 10.39 -2.83 11.97
CA PHE A 219 10.44 -1.77 10.96
C PHE A 219 11.46 -2.04 9.87
N TYR A 220 12.56 -2.74 10.20
CA TYR A 220 13.46 -3.29 9.19
C TYR A 220 12.73 -4.27 8.25
N ASP A 221 12.02 -5.25 8.79
CA ASP A 221 11.30 -6.23 7.98
C ASP A 221 10.19 -5.57 7.13
N ILE A 222 9.51 -4.55 7.65
CA ILE A 222 8.55 -3.72 6.90
C ILE A 222 9.23 -3.07 5.69
N GLY A 223 10.38 -2.42 5.90
CA GLY A 223 11.16 -1.82 4.82
C GLY A 223 11.56 -2.85 3.76
N TYR A 224 12.04 -4.01 4.20
CA TYR A 224 12.44 -5.11 3.31
C TYR A 224 11.29 -5.64 2.47
N ILE A 225 10.11 -5.81 3.08
CA ILE A 225 8.89 -6.26 2.39
C ILE A 225 8.48 -5.24 1.31
N TYR A 226 8.54 -3.93 1.60
CA TYR A 226 8.26 -2.90 0.60
C TYR A 226 9.25 -2.90 -0.56
N GLY A 227 10.56 -2.98 -0.27
CA GLY A 227 11.58 -3.04 -1.32
C GLY A 227 11.38 -4.24 -2.24
N ALA A 228 11.03 -5.41 -1.68
CA ALA A 228 10.74 -6.61 -2.46
C ALA A 228 9.45 -6.48 -3.29
N LEU A 229 8.40 -5.87 -2.73
CA LEU A 229 7.14 -5.61 -3.43
C LEU A 229 7.36 -4.72 -4.64
N PHE A 230 7.97 -3.54 -4.46
CA PHE A 230 8.17 -2.60 -5.56
C PHE A 230 9.15 -3.13 -6.59
N GLY A 231 10.20 -3.84 -6.16
CA GLY A 231 11.10 -4.49 -7.11
C GLY A 231 10.39 -5.53 -7.97
N PHE A 232 9.44 -6.27 -7.40
CA PHE A 232 8.59 -7.15 -8.20
C PHE A 232 7.66 -6.36 -9.15
N LEU A 233 6.91 -5.37 -8.67
CA LEU A 233 5.96 -4.61 -9.48
C LEU A 233 6.68 -3.95 -10.67
N ASP A 234 7.84 -3.36 -10.43
CA ASP A 234 8.67 -2.75 -11.47
C ASP A 234 9.24 -3.78 -12.45
N SER A 235 9.60 -4.99 -12.00
CA SER A 235 10.04 -6.06 -12.90
C SER A 235 8.98 -6.44 -13.94
N VAL A 236 7.70 -6.35 -13.57
CA VAL A 236 6.57 -6.61 -14.46
C VAL A 236 6.37 -5.44 -15.44
N ASP A 237 6.60 -4.21 -15.01
CA ASP A 237 6.44 -2.97 -15.79
C ASP A 237 7.70 -2.54 -16.58
N SER A 238 8.84 -3.20 -16.36
CA SER A 238 10.19 -2.83 -16.84
C SER A 238 10.40 -2.81 -18.37
N ARG A 239 9.35 -3.02 -19.16
CA ARG A 239 9.39 -3.04 -20.63
C ARG A 239 9.27 -1.65 -21.27
N GLN A 240 8.95 -0.61 -20.50
CA GLN A 240 8.72 0.75 -21.00
C GLN A 240 9.74 1.77 -20.46
N PRO A 241 10.07 2.83 -21.24
CA PRO A 241 10.84 3.98 -20.75
C PRO A 241 10.15 4.67 -19.57
N ASP A 242 10.91 5.19 -18.59
CA ASP A 242 10.36 5.81 -17.37
C ASP A 242 9.29 6.90 -17.63
N ALA A 243 9.41 7.66 -18.72
CA ALA A 243 8.47 8.73 -19.07
C ALA A 243 7.12 8.22 -19.63
N GLU A 244 7.08 6.95 -20.04
CA GLU A 244 5.92 6.30 -20.65
C GLU A 244 5.31 5.24 -19.72
N ARG A 245 5.79 5.15 -18.47
CA ARG A 245 5.25 4.22 -17.47
C ARG A 245 4.00 4.77 -16.81
N TYR A 246 3.07 3.87 -16.50
CA TYR A 246 1.89 4.16 -15.70
C TYR A 246 2.24 4.54 -14.26
N HIS A 247 3.19 3.80 -13.68
CA HIS A 247 3.64 3.97 -12.31
C HIS A 247 5.03 4.63 -12.28
N PRO A 248 5.37 5.34 -11.19
CA PRO A 248 6.75 5.67 -10.92
C PRO A 248 7.60 4.38 -10.83
N THR A 249 8.88 4.50 -11.11
CA THR A 249 9.83 3.39 -11.00
C THR A 249 9.94 2.88 -9.56
N ALA A 250 10.33 1.62 -9.35
CA ALA A 250 10.48 1.01 -8.01
C ALA A 250 11.24 1.87 -7.01
N ASP A 251 12.33 2.52 -7.43
CA ASP A 251 13.13 3.40 -6.57
C ASP A 251 12.36 4.65 -6.14
N ILE A 252 11.55 5.23 -7.02
CA ILE A 252 10.69 6.36 -6.70
C ILE A 252 9.58 5.92 -5.74
N ARG A 253 8.89 4.82 -6.03
CA ARG A 253 7.82 4.27 -5.16
C ARG A 253 8.34 3.93 -3.77
N LEU A 254 9.50 3.25 -3.68
CA LEU A 254 10.13 2.97 -2.40
C LEU A 254 10.50 4.27 -1.68
N GLY A 255 11.08 5.26 -2.37
CA GLY A 255 11.41 6.55 -1.76
C GLY A 255 10.20 7.28 -1.19
N ILE A 256 9.05 7.23 -1.90
CA ILE A 256 7.76 7.75 -1.41
C ILE A 256 7.36 7.03 -0.13
N VAL A 257 7.29 5.69 -0.17
CA VAL A 257 6.90 4.88 1.00
C VAL A 257 7.80 5.14 2.20
N LEU A 258 9.12 5.17 2.01
CA LEU A 258 10.08 5.45 3.09
C LEU A 258 9.87 6.84 3.71
N ALA A 259 9.58 7.85 2.90
CA ALA A 259 9.31 9.21 3.37
C ALA A 259 8.03 9.30 4.23
N PHE A 260 6.97 8.61 3.82
CA PHE A 260 5.66 8.70 4.49
C PHE A 260 5.48 7.70 5.63
N VAL A 261 6.18 6.57 5.62
CA VAL A 261 6.37 5.76 6.83
C VAL A 261 7.13 6.57 7.88
N ASN A 262 8.12 7.38 7.50
CA ASN A 262 8.78 8.28 8.44
C ASN A 262 7.83 9.34 9.02
N ASP A 263 6.93 9.90 8.23
CA ASP A 263 5.90 10.82 8.74
C ASP A 263 5.00 10.14 9.79
N TYR A 264 4.56 8.91 9.54
CA TYR A 264 3.87 8.09 10.53
C TYR A 264 4.70 7.89 11.82
N LEU A 265 5.98 7.50 11.67
CA LEU A 265 6.89 7.26 12.79
C LEU A 265 7.10 8.51 13.65
N LEU A 266 7.32 9.67 13.03
CA LEU A 266 7.53 10.94 13.75
C LEU A 266 6.31 11.30 14.61
N ARG A 267 5.11 11.01 14.11
CA ARG A 267 3.84 11.33 14.80
C ARG A 267 3.55 10.37 15.95
N VAL A 268 3.77 9.07 15.74
CA VAL A 268 3.38 8.02 16.70
C VAL A 268 4.49 7.70 17.70
N HIS A 269 5.73 7.58 17.22
CA HIS A 269 6.87 7.11 18.01
C HIS A 269 7.81 8.22 18.49
N ARG A 270 7.62 9.45 17.99
CA ARG A 270 8.34 10.67 18.39
C ARG A 270 9.86 10.46 18.50
N ASP A 271 10.35 10.28 19.73
CA ASP A 271 11.78 10.16 20.05
C ASP A 271 12.45 8.92 19.43
N ALA A 272 11.69 7.84 19.19
CA ALA A 272 12.22 6.63 18.54
C ALA A 272 12.21 6.71 17.01
N ALA A 273 11.51 7.69 16.42
CA ALA A 273 11.34 7.81 14.97
C ALA A 273 12.66 7.88 14.18
N PRO A 274 13.71 8.60 14.62
CA PRO A 274 14.97 8.64 13.88
C PRO A 274 15.62 7.26 13.71
N THR A 275 15.62 6.44 14.77
CA THR A 275 16.15 5.08 14.74
C THR A 275 15.27 4.17 13.89
N LEU A 276 13.95 4.19 14.10
CA LEU A 276 13.03 3.35 13.34
C LEU A 276 13.09 3.66 11.84
N ARG A 277 13.19 4.95 11.46
CA ARG A 277 13.37 5.37 10.06
C ARG A 277 14.60 4.72 9.43
N GLN A 278 15.74 4.73 10.13
CA GLN A 278 16.98 4.13 9.61
C GLN A 278 16.79 2.65 9.32
N GLU A 279 16.02 1.95 10.15
CA GLU A 279 15.75 0.52 9.97
C GLU A 279 14.85 0.26 8.76
N VAL A 280 13.79 1.05 8.56
CA VAL A 280 12.94 0.92 7.36
C VAL A 280 13.77 1.17 6.10
N ILE A 281 14.62 2.21 6.09
CA ILE A 281 15.51 2.50 4.96
C ILE A 281 16.47 1.34 4.71
N ALA A 282 17.14 0.85 5.76
CA ALA A 282 18.09 -0.25 5.66
C ALA A 282 17.44 -1.50 5.07
N GLY A 283 16.27 -1.90 5.58
CA GLY A 283 15.54 -3.05 5.05
C GLY A 283 15.14 -2.87 3.58
N GLY A 284 14.60 -1.71 3.21
CA GLY A 284 14.20 -1.43 1.83
C GLY A 284 15.37 -1.46 0.84
N MET A 285 16.50 -0.88 1.23
CA MET A 285 17.72 -0.88 0.42
C MET A 285 18.31 -2.28 0.28
N ASP A 286 18.36 -3.06 1.35
CA ASP A 286 18.81 -4.46 1.31
C ASP A 286 17.91 -5.29 0.39
N ALA A 287 16.60 -5.12 0.46
CA ALA A 287 15.67 -5.82 -0.43
C ALA A 287 15.90 -5.44 -1.89
N LEU A 288 16.07 -4.15 -2.20
CA LEU A 288 16.39 -3.73 -3.56
C LEU A 288 17.72 -4.30 -4.03
N GLN A 289 18.77 -4.34 -3.21
CA GLN A 289 20.04 -4.97 -3.60
C GLN A 289 19.87 -6.48 -3.84
N CYS A 290 19.12 -7.18 -2.99
CA CYS A 290 18.92 -8.62 -3.11
C CYS A 290 17.99 -9.01 -4.27
N THR A 291 16.99 -8.17 -4.58
CA THR A 291 16.03 -8.41 -5.67
C THR A 291 16.52 -7.82 -7.00
N PHE A 292 17.36 -6.77 -6.96
CA PHE A 292 18.07 -6.18 -8.09
C PHE A 292 19.59 -6.41 -8.00
N TYR A 293 20.03 -7.58 -8.43
CA TYR A 293 21.22 -7.71 -9.27
C TYR A 293 20.74 -8.51 -10.49
N GLN A 294 20.68 -7.95 -11.69
CA GLN A 294 21.92 -7.83 -12.46
C GLN A 294 22.02 -6.78 -13.58
N GLU A 295 21.05 -5.92 -13.94
CA GLU A 295 21.29 -5.16 -15.20
C GLU A 295 20.72 -3.75 -15.48
N LYS A 296 19.89 -3.07 -14.66
CA LYS A 296 19.18 -1.88 -15.21
C LYS A 296 19.14 -0.52 -14.51
N ARG A 297 19.69 -0.28 -13.32
CA ARG A 297 20.14 1.04 -12.78
C ARG A 297 20.31 0.95 -11.25
N PRO A 298 21.37 1.52 -10.66
CA PRO A 298 21.48 1.63 -9.20
C PRO A 298 20.38 2.56 -8.64
N TYR A 299 19.86 2.23 -7.45
CA TYR A 299 18.92 3.10 -6.72
C TYR A 299 19.51 4.51 -6.55
N ASN A 300 18.76 5.53 -6.99
CA ASN A 300 19.18 6.92 -6.86
C ASN A 300 18.34 7.62 -5.80
N ILE A 301 18.95 7.88 -4.65
CA ILE A 301 18.34 8.54 -3.48
C ILE A 301 17.76 9.93 -3.79
N PHE A 302 18.18 10.59 -4.88
CA PHE A 302 17.74 11.94 -5.24
C PHE A 302 16.50 11.95 -6.14
N ARG A 303 16.20 10.85 -6.85
CA ARG A 303 15.07 10.80 -7.78
C ARG A 303 13.72 10.93 -7.09
N ALA A 304 13.55 10.27 -5.94
CA ALA A 304 12.30 10.33 -5.20
C ALA A 304 12.00 11.75 -4.67
N PRO A 305 12.93 12.46 -3.98
CA PRO A 305 12.75 13.86 -3.61
C PRO A 305 12.43 14.78 -4.79
N GLU A 306 13.14 14.67 -5.91
CA GLU A 306 12.89 15.47 -7.12
C GLU A 306 11.50 15.22 -7.68
N PHE A 307 11.11 13.95 -7.79
CA PHE A 307 9.78 13.56 -8.24
C PHE A 307 8.70 14.12 -7.32
N MET A 308 8.86 13.95 -6.00
CA MET A 308 7.89 14.40 -4.98
C MET A 308 7.73 15.92 -4.96
N ALA A 309 8.82 16.68 -5.10
CA ALA A 309 8.78 18.14 -5.19
C ALA A 309 7.94 18.61 -6.40
N GLY A 310 8.03 17.89 -7.52
CA GLY A 310 7.16 18.12 -8.67
C GLY A 310 5.72 17.62 -8.48
N ASN A 311 5.51 16.59 -7.65
CA ASN A 311 4.22 15.90 -7.55
C ASN A 311 3.13 16.77 -6.91
N GLY A 312 3.47 17.52 -5.85
CA GLY A 312 2.51 18.41 -5.19
C GLY A 312 1.94 19.46 -6.14
N ARG A 313 2.80 20.17 -6.88
CA ARG A 313 2.37 21.15 -7.89
C ARG A 313 1.49 20.52 -8.97
N ARG A 314 1.85 19.33 -9.45
CA ARG A 314 1.06 18.60 -10.45
C ARG A 314 -0.33 18.24 -9.91
N LEU A 315 -0.44 17.81 -8.66
CA LEU A 315 -1.75 17.52 -8.03
C LEU A 315 -2.63 18.77 -7.94
N ASP A 316 -2.03 19.93 -7.63
CA ASP A 316 -2.72 21.22 -7.59
C ASP A 316 -3.18 21.64 -8.99
N GLU A 317 -2.33 21.52 -9.99
CA GLU A 317 -2.65 21.78 -11.41
C GLU A 317 -3.78 20.89 -11.94
N LEU A 318 -3.83 19.63 -11.49
CA LEU A 318 -4.91 18.70 -11.83
C LEU A 318 -6.23 19.06 -11.14
N GLY A 319 -6.18 19.80 -10.03
CA GLY A 319 -7.34 20.16 -9.21
C GLY A 319 -7.99 18.97 -8.51
N VAL A 320 -7.30 17.82 -8.42
CA VAL A 320 -7.87 16.55 -7.92
C VAL A 320 -8.26 16.62 -6.44
N ARG A 321 -7.56 17.44 -5.65
CA ARG A 321 -7.84 17.65 -4.22
C ARG A 321 -9.25 18.16 -3.93
N SER A 322 -9.86 18.87 -4.87
CA SER A 322 -11.24 19.34 -4.72
C SER A 322 -12.29 18.22 -4.77
N LEU A 323 -11.90 17.05 -5.29
CA LEU A 323 -12.73 15.86 -5.44
C LEU A 323 -12.47 14.85 -4.32
N GLN A 324 -11.56 15.16 -3.40
CA GLN A 324 -11.17 14.26 -2.33
C GLN A 324 -12.36 13.98 -1.41
N HIS A 325 -12.60 12.70 -1.14
CA HIS A 325 -13.68 12.26 -0.28
C HIS A 325 -13.36 12.56 1.17
N ARG A 326 -14.39 12.93 1.93
CA ARG A 326 -14.30 13.03 3.38
C ARG A 326 -14.27 11.61 3.95
N VAL A 327 -13.30 11.37 4.82
CA VAL A 327 -13.19 10.13 5.58
C VAL A 327 -13.58 10.42 7.02
N GLU A 328 -14.49 9.62 7.55
CA GLU A 328 -14.93 9.65 8.95
C GLU A 328 -14.79 8.26 9.56
N THR A 329 -14.50 8.23 10.87
CA THR A 329 -14.17 6.99 11.57
C THR A 329 -15.03 6.87 12.82
N SER A 330 -15.25 5.63 13.26
CA SER A 330 -16.32 5.30 14.22
C SER A 330 -15.84 5.00 15.64
N ASP A 331 -14.55 5.15 15.96
CA ASP A 331 -13.98 4.85 17.29
C ASP A 331 -13.25 6.09 17.84
N ASP A 332 -13.40 6.40 19.14
CA ASP A 332 -12.58 7.44 19.82
C ASP A 332 -11.15 6.96 20.15
N SER A 333 -10.84 5.68 19.90
CA SER A 333 -9.56 5.02 20.19
C SER A 333 -8.71 4.78 18.93
N SER A 334 -8.84 5.66 17.96
CA SER A 334 -8.46 5.45 16.59
C SER A 334 -7.27 6.36 16.22
N PHE A 335 -6.40 5.95 15.29
CA PHE A 335 -5.26 6.77 14.89
C PHE A 335 -5.67 7.82 13.86
N ARG A 336 -5.67 9.08 14.27
CA ARG A 336 -6.00 10.22 13.42
C ARG A 336 -4.95 10.36 12.32
N ILE A 337 -5.33 10.05 11.09
CA ILE A 337 -4.48 10.25 9.92
C ILE A 337 -4.62 11.69 9.48
N LEU A 338 -3.90 12.59 10.14
CA LEU A 338 -3.91 14.02 9.84
C LEU A 338 -3.38 14.27 8.42
N GLY A 339 -4.23 14.82 7.55
CA GLY A 339 -3.79 15.48 6.31
C GLY A 339 -2.82 16.64 6.59
N THR A 340 -2.00 16.97 5.59
CA THR A 340 -1.01 18.08 5.61
C THR A 340 -1.64 19.43 5.85
#